data_AF-A0A9E0UUU6-F1
#
_entry.id   AF-A0A9E0UUU6-F1
#
_cell.length_a   1.000
_cell.length_b   1.000
_cell.length_c   1.000
_cell.angle_alpha   90.00
_cell.angle_beta   90.00
_cell.angle_gamma   90.00
#
_symmetry.space_group_name_H-M   'P 1'
#
loop_
_entity.id
_entity.type
_entity.pdbx_description
1 polymer ?
#
loop_
_entity_poly.entity_id
_entity_poly.type
_entity_poly.pdbx_seq_one_letter_code
_entity_poly.pdbx_strand_id
1 'polypeptide(L)'
;MSWNSNPNSGGSQASNRKNVRCNNQDFDITGLSGVALTDRLKAIARDNDISKFDIYDSLNANLDATQIEAGNFTGDLTIVRFNVAAA
;
A
#
# COMPACT_ATOMS: atom_id res chain seq x y z
N MET A 1 -32.57 -30.73 9.67
CA MET A 1 -31.88 -29.63 10.39
C MET A 1 -30.49 -29.54 9.81
N SER A 2 -30.28 -28.63 8.85
CA SER A 2 -28.99 -28.46 8.19
C SER A 2 -28.51 -27.03 8.45
N TRP A 3 -27.47 -26.91 9.29
CA TRP A 3 -26.76 -25.67 9.52
C TRP A 3 -26.00 -25.31 8.24
N ASN A 4 -26.57 -24.44 7.42
CA ASN A 4 -25.84 -23.77 6.35
C ASN A 4 -25.04 -22.62 6.96
N SER A 5 -23.97 -22.96 7.66
CA SER A 5 -22.92 -22.03 8.02
C SER A 5 -22.20 -21.65 6.72
N ASN A 6 -22.67 -20.59 6.08
CA ASN A 6 -21.85 -19.83 5.14
C ASN A 6 -21.23 -18.65 5.90
N PRO A 7 -20.10 -18.83 6.61
CA PRO A 7 -19.27 -17.70 6.97
C PRO A 7 -18.45 -17.34 5.74
N ASN A 8 -19.08 -16.78 4.70
CA ASN A 8 -18.31 -15.87 3.86
C ASN A 8 -18.16 -14.56 4.63
N SER A 9 -17.37 -14.70 5.69
CA SER A 9 -16.83 -13.65 6.53
C SER A 9 -15.90 -12.82 5.66
N GLY A 10 -16.09 -11.51 5.70
CA GLY A 10 -15.28 -10.55 4.95
C GLY A 10 -15.99 -9.23 4.67
N GLY A 11 -17.33 -9.22 4.73
CA GLY A 11 -18.06 -7.98 5.00
C GLY A 11 -17.68 -7.48 6.39
N SER A 12 -17.26 -6.21 6.48
CA SER A 12 -17.00 -5.45 7.72
C SER A 12 -15.58 -5.50 8.29
N GLN A 13 -14.59 -4.96 7.55
CA GLN A 13 -13.46 -4.22 8.16
C GLN A 13 -12.84 -3.17 7.21
N ALA A 14 -13.57 -2.75 6.17
CA ALA A 14 -13.09 -1.86 5.12
C ALA A 14 -13.00 -0.37 5.53
N SER A 15 -13.39 0.00 6.75
CA SER A 15 -13.49 1.42 7.11
C SER A 15 -12.16 2.09 7.48
N ASN A 16 -11.06 1.33 7.61
CA ASN A 16 -9.73 1.92 7.89
C ASN A 16 -8.54 1.06 7.45
N ARG A 17 -8.80 0.01 6.65
CA ARG A 17 -7.72 -0.80 6.10
C ARG A 17 -6.99 0.05 5.06
N LYS A 18 -5.70 0.29 5.28
CA LYS A 18 -4.84 0.97 4.32
C LYS A 18 -4.00 -0.11 3.65
N ASN A 19 -4.05 -0.15 2.34
CA ASN A 19 -3.23 -1.04 1.55
C ASN A 19 -2.22 -0.23 0.74
N VAL A 20 -1.14 -0.88 0.35
CA VAL A 20 -0.26 -0.40 -0.70
C VAL A 20 -0.23 -1.40 -1.85
N ARG A 21 -0.46 -0.91 -3.06
CA ARG A 21 -0.41 -1.72 -4.28
C ARG A 21 0.97 -1.63 -4.93
N CYS A 22 1.58 -2.76 -5.24
CA CYS A 22 2.86 -2.86 -5.94
C CYS A 22 2.83 -4.07 -6.88
N ASN A 23 3.17 -3.91 -8.17
CA ASN A 23 3.17 -4.98 -9.18
C ASN A 23 1.90 -5.86 -9.18
N ASN A 24 0.71 -5.24 -9.10
CA ASN A 24 -0.60 -5.93 -9.00
C ASN A 24 -0.82 -6.77 -7.72
N GLN A 25 0.03 -6.61 -6.71
CA GLN A 25 -0.17 -7.19 -5.38
C GLN A 25 -0.51 -6.10 -4.38
N ASP A 26 -1.44 -6.39 -3.47
CA ASP A 26 -1.85 -5.48 -2.40
C ASP A 26 -1.22 -5.95 -1.08
N PHE A 27 -0.58 -5.03 -0.36
CA PHE A 27 0.09 -5.27 0.91
C PHE A 27 -0.59 -4.45 2.01
N ASP A 28 -0.92 -5.10 3.12
CA ASP A 28 -1.50 -4.41 4.27
C ASP A 28 -0.45 -3.52 4.95
N ILE A 29 -0.81 -2.25 5.15
CA ILE A 29 -0.05 -1.24 5.91
C ILE A 29 -0.90 -0.69 7.05
N THR A 30 -1.95 -1.40 7.45
CA THR A 30 -2.91 -0.95 8.45
C THR A 30 -2.22 -0.79 9.80
N GLY A 31 -2.38 0.38 10.42
CA GLY A 31 -1.75 0.69 11.70
C GLY A 31 -0.27 1.05 11.61
N LEU A 32 0.33 1.11 10.42
CA LEU A 32 1.67 1.63 10.22
C LEU A 32 1.64 3.15 10.02
N SER A 33 2.61 3.84 10.61
CA SER A 33 2.80 5.28 10.47
C SER A 33 4.28 5.65 10.64
N GLY A 34 4.64 6.88 10.27
CA GLY A 34 6.01 7.37 10.43
C GLY A 34 7.04 6.48 9.73
N VAL A 35 8.17 6.28 10.40
CA VAL A 35 9.29 5.48 9.89
C VAL A 35 8.89 4.04 9.61
N ALA A 36 8.02 3.43 10.43
CA ALA A 36 7.60 2.04 10.24
C ALA A 36 6.83 1.83 8.92
N LEU A 37 6.02 2.83 8.52
CA LEU A 37 5.35 2.82 7.23
C LEU A 37 6.37 2.93 6.09
N THR A 38 7.30 3.88 6.18
CA THR A 38 8.35 4.09 5.17
C THR A 38 9.24 2.86 4.99
N ASP A 39 9.64 2.21 6.09
CA ASP A 39 10.41 0.96 6.04
C ASP A 39 9.62 -0.17 5.39
N ARG A 40 8.32 -0.30 5.70
CA ARG A 40 7.46 -1.30 5.06
C ARG A 40 7.34 -1.08 3.56
N LEU A 41 7.18 0.17 3.11
CA LEU A 41 7.10 0.53 1.70
C LEU A 41 8.41 0.21 0.95
N LYS A 42 9.56 0.53 1.58
CA LYS A 42 10.89 0.16 1.06
C LYS A 42 11.09 -1.36 0.99
N ALA A 43 10.64 -2.11 1.99
CA ALA A 43 10.70 -3.57 1.99
C ALA A 43 9.87 -4.14 0.83
N ILE A 44 8.63 -3.67 0.64
CA ILE A 44 7.77 -4.11 -0.45
C ILE A 44 8.41 -3.83 -1.81
N ALA A 45 8.99 -2.64 -2.01
CA ALA A 45 9.70 -2.32 -3.25
C ALA A 45 10.90 -3.24 -3.48
N ARG A 46 11.70 -3.53 -2.44
CA ARG A 46 12.84 -4.45 -2.51
C ARG A 46 12.42 -5.89 -2.83
N ASP A 47 11.37 -6.38 -2.18
CA ASP A 47 10.81 -7.72 -2.43
C ASP A 47 10.30 -7.87 -3.88
N ASN A 48 9.99 -6.75 -4.52
CA ASN A 48 9.55 -6.66 -5.91
C ASN A 48 10.68 -6.31 -6.90
N ASP A 49 11.95 -6.33 -6.46
CA ASP A 49 13.14 -5.97 -7.26
C ASP A 49 13.09 -4.53 -7.82
N ILE A 50 12.44 -3.62 -7.10
CA ILE A 50 12.29 -2.21 -7.51
C ILE A 50 13.33 -1.36 -6.79
N SER A 51 14.36 -0.93 -7.53
CA SER A 51 15.44 -0.07 -7.02
C SER A 51 15.06 1.41 -6.94
N LYS A 52 14.18 1.87 -7.83
CA LYS A 52 13.64 3.24 -7.86
C LYS A 52 12.14 3.19 -8.06
N PHE A 53 11.41 3.86 -7.18
CA PHE A 53 9.96 3.92 -7.23
C PHE A 53 9.44 5.29 -6.80
N ASP A 54 8.27 5.63 -7.32
CA ASP A 54 7.41 6.68 -6.81
C ASP A 54 6.27 6.07 -5.99
N ILE A 55 5.74 6.86 -5.06
CA ILE A 55 4.57 6.48 -4.29
C ILE A 55 3.46 7.48 -4.60
N TYR A 56 2.30 6.96 -4.92
CA TYR A 56 1.10 7.74 -5.16
C TYR A 56 0.04 7.41 -4.13
N ASP A 57 -0.78 8.40 -3.77
CA ASP A 57 -1.99 8.17 -3.01
C ASP A 57 -3.19 7.87 -3.91
N SER A 58 -4.37 7.66 -3.31
CA SER A 58 -5.62 7.43 -4.04
C SER A 58 -6.07 8.60 -4.93
N LEU A 59 -5.52 9.81 -4.74
CA LEU A 59 -5.76 11.00 -5.55
C LEU A 59 -4.73 11.15 -6.68
N ASN A 60 -3.83 10.17 -6.87
CA ASN A 60 -2.68 10.23 -7.75
C ASN A 60 -1.70 11.37 -7.42
N ALA A 61 -1.65 11.83 -6.17
CA ALA A 61 -0.61 12.74 -5.72
C ALA A 61 0.70 11.96 -5.51
N ASN A 62 1.78 12.42 -6.14
CA ASN A 62 3.12 11.88 -5.87
C ASN A 62 3.54 12.32 -4.46
N LEU A 63 3.84 11.35 -3.60
CA LEU A 63 4.18 11.56 -2.21
C LEU A 63 5.67 11.38 -1.98
N ASP A 64 6.28 12.32 -1.27
CA ASP A 64 7.62 12.15 -0.75
C ASP A 64 7.63 11.44 0.62
N ALA A 65 8.82 11.02 1.07
CA ALA A 65 8.99 10.31 2.34
C ALA A 65 8.45 11.10 3.54
N THR A 66 8.58 12.43 3.54
CA THR A 66 8.13 13.30 4.63
C THR A 66 6.61 13.30 4.74
N GLN A 67 5.90 13.35 3.60
CA GLN A 67 4.44 13.30 3.57
C GLN A 67 3.91 11.95 4.06
N ILE A 68 4.57 10.86 3.66
CA ILE A 68 4.23 9.51 4.11
C ILE A 68 4.47 9.35 5.61
N GLU A 69 5.62 9.82 6.11
CA GLU A 69 5.97 9.76 7.53
C GLU A 69 5.02 10.61 8.37
N ALA A 70 4.61 11.78 7.87
CA ALA A 70 3.61 12.64 8.50
C ALA A 70 2.18 12.08 8.42
N GLY A 71 1.96 11.00 7.67
CA GLY A 71 0.62 10.44 7.44
C GLY A 71 -0.26 11.31 6.55
N ASN A 72 0.32 12.25 5.80
CA ASN A 72 -0.37 13.21 4.96
C ASN A 72 -0.68 12.63 3.57
N PHE A 73 -1.50 11.58 3.54
CA PHE A 73 -1.92 10.92 2.32
C PHE A 73 -3.34 10.39 2.43
N THR A 74 -4.02 10.31 1.28
CA THR A 74 -5.43 9.91 1.22
C THR A 74 -5.55 8.49 0.72
N GLY A 75 -6.26 7.64 1.48
CA GLY A 75 -6.61 6.29 1.06
C GLY A 75 -5.41 5.34 0.94
N ASP A 76 -5.51 4.43 -0.02
CA ASP A 76 -4.48 3.45 -0.35
C ASP A 76 -3.29 4.08 -1.08
N LEU A 77 -2.12 3.48 -0.90
CA LEU A 77 -0.89 3.87 -1.58
C LEU A 77 -0.65 3.00 -2.80
N THR A 78 0.07 3.50 -3.78
CA THR A 78 0.53 2.73 -4.95
C THR A 78 2.00 2.98 -5.17
N ILE A 79 2.79 1.91 -5.18
CA ILE A 79 4.21 1.94 -5.55
C ILE A 79 4.30 1.73 -7.06
N VAL A 80 4.88 2.71 -7.75
CA VAL A 80 5.11 2.67 -9.19
C VAL A 80 6.61 2.60 -9.44
N ARG A 81 7.06 1.53 -10.11
CA ARG A 81 8.45 1.41 -10.55
C ARG A 81 8.79 2.56 -11.49
N PHE A 82 9.92 3.21 -11.26
CA PHE A 82 10.52 4.05 -12.29
C PHE A 82 11.04 3.14 -13.39
N ASN A 83 10.27 3.04 -14.47
CA ASN A 83 10.85 2.66 -15.74
C ASN A 83 11.65 3.84 -16.26
N VAL A 84 12.92 3.92 -15.88
CA VAL A 84 13.89 4.46 -16.82
C VAL A 84 13.90 3.45 -17.96
N ALA A 85 13.08 3.67 -18.98
CA ALA A 85 13.40 3.11 -20.28
C ALA A 85 14.83 3.58 -20.56
N ALA A 86 15.76 2.63 -20.63
CA ALA A 86 17.11 2.93 -21.04
C ALA A 86 17.01 3.69 -22.37
N ALA A 87 17.33 4.98 -22.33
CA ALA A 87 17.47 5.84 -23.50
C ALA A 87 18.97 6.05 -23.72
#